data_AF-A0A1F6VRI7-F1
#
_entry.id   AF-A0A1F6VRI7-F1
#
_cell.length_a   1.000
_cell.length_b   1.000
_cell.length_c   1.000
_cell.angle_alpha   90.00
_cell.angle_beta   90.00
_cell.angle_gamma   90.00
#
_symmetry.space_group_name_H-M   'P 1'
#
loop_
_entity.id
_entity.type
_entity.pdbx_description
1 polymer ?
#
loop_
_entity_poly.entity_id
_entity_poly.type
_entity_poly.pdbx_seq_one_letter_code
_entity_poly.pdbx_strand_id
1 'polypeptide(L)'
;MSITKINEKIKSLTERPYGKDILSFLVIAIISLGSFYLGRQSTTYINDSQVQILNAVQAGPDQIPNIANQDTGNTEPNTNYTKGNYLASSRGKKYYPVDCPAANNIKNENRVYFKTASEAEAKGYTLSGSCS
;
A
#
# COMPACT_ATOMS: atom_id res chain seq x y z
N MET A 1 21.39 -33.89 6.33
CA MET A 1 21.85 -33.77 7.72
C MET A 1 20.87 -34.55 8.60
N SER A 2 21.34 -35.54 9.36
CA SER A 2 20.45 -36.51 10.02
C SER A 2 19.60 -35.87 11.11
N ILE A 3 18.29 -36.10 11.06
CA ILE A 3 17.27 -35.51 11.96
C ILE A 3 17.54 -35.89 13.42
N THR A 4 18.13 -37.06 13.65
CA THR A 4 18.53 -37.55 14.98
C THR A 4 19.55 -36.65 15.67
N LYS A 5 20.50 -36.08 14.92
CA LYS A 5 21.51 -35.15 15.47
C LYS A 5 20.92 -33.79 15.89
N ILE A 6 19.81 -33.41 15.27
CA ILE A 6 19.13 -32.14 15.56
C ILE A 6 18.38 -32.24 16.89
N ASN A 7 17.71 -33.36 17.13
CA ASN A 7 16.95 -33.59 18.37
C ASN A 7 17.85 -33.65 19.61
N GLU A 8 19.03 -34.27 19.50
CA GLU A 8 20.00 -34.29 20.61
C GLU A 8 20.53 -32.89 20.95
N LYS A 9 20.78 -32.06 19.92
CA LYS A 9 21.19 -30.66 20.11
C LYS A 9 20.11 -29.81 20.76
N ILE A 10 18.85 -29.96 20.35
CA ILE A 10 17.72 -29.23 20.95
C ILE A 10 17.55 -29.64 22.42
N LYS A 11 17.70 -30.93 22.74
CA LYS A 11 17.64 -31.43 24.12
C LYS A 11 18.73 -30.84 25.01
N SER A 12 19.95 -30.72 24.48
CA SER A 12 21.08 -30.09 25.16
C SER A 12 20.92 -28.57 25.39
N LEU A 13 20.08 -27.90 24.59
CA LEU A 13 19.78 -26.48 24.75
C LEU A 13 18.76 -26.24 25.89
N THR A 14 17.87 -27.20 26.15
CA THR A 14 16.88 -27.14 27.24
C THR A 14 17.48 -27.45 28.62
N GLU A 15 18.53 -28.27 28.70
CA GLU A 15 19.17 -28.66 29.96
C GLU A 15 20.15 -27.62 30.52
N ARG A 16 20.48 -26.56 29.76
CA ARG A 16 21.36 -25.49 30.27
C ARG A 16 20.59 -24.58 31.25
N PRO A 17 21.24 -24.09 32.32
CA PRO A 17 20.60 -23.25 33.33
C PRO A 17 19.98 -21.97 32.75
N TYR A 18 20.54 -21.43 31.67
CA TYR A 18 20.01 -20.25 30.94
C TYR A 18 19.21 -20.61 29.68
N GLY A 19 19.12 -21.90 29.35
CA GLY A 19 18.50 -22.41 28.12
C GLY A 19 16.98 -22.25 28.10
N LYS A 20 16.34 -22.34 29.27
CA LYS A 20 14.88 -22.16 29.38
C LYS A 20 14.47 -20.71 29.15
N ASP A 21 15.24 -19.76 29.69
CA ASP A 21 14.95 -18.33 29.55
C ASP A 21 15.21 -17.87 28.11
N ILE A 22 16.33 -18.29 27.52
CA ILE A 22 16.64 -17.97 26.11
C ILE A 22 15.58 -18.55 25.15
N LEU A 23 15.08 -19.76 25.45
CA LEU A 23 14.01 -20.39 24.65
C LEU A 23 12.70 -19.62 24.79
N SER A 24 12.33 -19.16 25.99
CA SER A 24 11.15 -18.30 26.18
C SER A 24 11.25 -17.01 25.36
N PHE A 25 12.39 -16.31 25.41
CA PHE A 25 12.59 -15.10 24.61
C PHE A 25 12.50 -15.38 23.11
N LEU A 26 13.07 -16.50 22.64
CA LEU A 26 13.04 -16.90 21.24
C LEU A 26 11.63 -17.22 20.77
N VAL A 27 10.81 -17.90 21.60
CA VAL A 27 9.41 -18.19 21.29
C VAL A 27 8.60 -16.90 21.21
N ILE A 28 8.77 -15.96 22.15
CA ILE A 28 8.09 -14.66 22.14
C ILE A 28 8.47 -13.88 20.86
N ALA A 29 9.75 -13.88 20.49
CA ALA A 29 10.21 -13.26 19.26
C ALA A 29 9.51 -13.87 18.03
N ILE A 30 9.44 -15.19 17.92
CA ILE A 30 8.77 -15.85 16.79
C ILE A 30 7.28 -15.51 16.73
N ILE A 31 6.57 -15.49 17.86
CA ILE A 31 5.15 -15.13 17.91
C ILE A 31 4.95 -13.70 17.37
N SER A 32 5.79 -12.76 17.82
CA SER A 32 5.70 -11.36 17.39
C SER A 32 5.96 -11.17 15.89
N LEU A 33 7.02 -11.79 15.34
CA LEU A 33 7.31 -11.73 13.91
C LEU A 33 6.23 -12.47 13.10
N GLY A 34 5.72 -13.60 13.61
CA GLY A 34 4.65 -14.37 13.00
C GLY A 34 3.39 -13.54 12.82
N SER A 35 2.87 -12.93 13.90
CA SER A 35 1.67 -12.10 13.83
C SER A 35 1.85 -10.91 12.88
N PHE A 36 3.02 -10.26 12.88
CA PHE A 36 3.30 -9.16 11.96
C PHE A 36 3.33 -9.60 10.49
N TYR A 37 3.95 -10.76 10.22
CA TYR A 37 4.05 -11.31 8.88
C TYR A 37 2.70 -11.74 8.32
N LEU A 38 1.87 -12.42 9.13
CA LEU A 38 0.50 -12.77 8.76
C LEU A 38 -0.36 -11.52 8.57
N GLY A 39 -0.23 -10.51 9.44
CA GLY A 39 -0.96 -9.24 9.30
C GLY A 39 -0.61 -8.51 8.00
N ARG A 40 0.67 -8.51 7.59
CA ARG A 40 1.09 -7.94 6.30
C ARG A 40 0.51 -8.69 5.11
N GLN A 41 0.40 -10.01 5.17
CA GLN A 41 -0.21 -10.84 4.11
C GLN A 41 -1.74 -10.80 4.12
N SER A 42 -2.37 -10.34 5.19
CA SER A 42 -3.82 -10.16 5.30
C SER A 42 -4.35 -8.94 4.55
N THR A 43 -3.74 -8.57 3.41
CA THR A 43 -4.39 -7.69 2.44
C THR A 43 -5.30 -8.56 1.58
N THR A 44 -6.61 -8.50 1.84
CA THR A 44 -7.61 -9.10 0.97
C THR A 44 -7.52 -8.46 -0.41
N TYR A 45 -7.25 -9.26 -1.42
CA TYR A 45 -7.45 -8.89 -2.82
C TYR A 45 -8.97 -8.78 -3.01
N ILE A 46 -9.50 -7.56 -2.99
CA ILE A 46 -10.88 -7.32 -3.44
C ILE A 46 -10.89 -7.68 -4.91
N ASN A 47 -11.41 -8.87 -5.22
CA ASN A 47 -11.71 -9.25 -6.59
C ASN A 47 -12.62 -8.15 -7.14
N ASP A 48 -12.16 -7.52 -8.21
CA ASP A 48 -12.87 -6.53 -9.01
C ASP A 48 -14.05 -7.20 -9.72
N SER A 49 -14.99 -7.72 -8.93
CA SER A 49 -16.36 -7.89 -9.39
C SER A 49 -16.95 -6.50 -9.29
N GLN A 50 -16.83 -5.77 -10.39
CA GLN A 50 -17.35 -4.43 -10.61
C GLN A 50 -18.44 -4.08 -9.60
N VAL A 51 -18.10 -3.22 -8.64
CA VAL A 51 -19.13 -2.42 -7.99
C VAL A 51 -19.61 -1.45 -9.05
N GLN A 52 -20.51 -1.92 -9.91
CA GLN A 52 -21.35 -1.03 -10.69
C GLN A 52 -22.20 -0.29 -9.66
N ILE A 53 -21.79 0.93 -9.34
CA ILE A 53 -22.70 1.91 -8.79
C ILE A 53 -23.72 2.12 -9.90
N LEU A 54 -24.83 1.38 -9.85
CA LEU A 54 -25.97 1.61 -10.72
C LEU A 54 -26.45 3.00 -10.37
N ASN A 55 -26.04 3.98 -11.18
CA ASN A 55 -26.57 5.33 -11.13
C ASN A 55 -28.09 5.22 -11.22
N ALA A 56 -28.78 5.35 -10.09
CA ALA A 56 -30.19 5.67 -10.10
C ALA A 56 -30.32 7.06 -10.76
N VAL A 57 -31.03 7.05 -11.88
CA VAL A 57 -31.11 8.09 -12.89
C VAL A 57 -31.98 9.26 -12.42
N GLN A 58 -31.45 10.47 -12.65
CA GLN A 58 -32.10 11.76 -13.01
C GLN A 58 -32.88 12.59 -11.99
N ALA A 59 -32.42 13.84 -11.84
CA ALA A 59 -33.25 15.03 -12.00
C ALA A 59 -32.42 16.19 -12.58
N GLY A 60 -32.85 16.75 -13.72
CA GLY A 60 -32.48 18.12 -14.17
C GLY A 60 -31.56 18.22 -15.40
N PRO A 61 -31.99 18.85 -16.51
CA PRO A 61 -31.18 19.04 -17.71
C PRO A 61 -30.29 20.28 -17.54
N ASP A 62 -29.06 20.25 -18.06
CA ASP A 62 -28.62 21.24 -19.07
C ASP A 62 -27.15 21.08 -19.51
N GLN A 63 -27.01 20.89 -20.83
CA GLN A 63 -25.95 21.34 -21.75
C GLN A 63 -24.51 20.78 -21.63
N ILE A 64 -24.12 20.01 -22.65
CA ILE A 64 -22.73 19.83 -23.13
C ILE A 64 -22.50 20.92 -24.21
N PRO A 65 -21.30 21.52 -24.31
CA PRO A 65 -20.48 21.22 -25.48
C PRO A 65 -18.97 21.05 -25.21
N ASN A 66 -18.48 19.91 -25.72
CA ASN A 66 -17.18 19.52 -26.25
C ASN A 66 -16.15 20.64 -26.56
N ILE A 67 -14.89 20.49 -26.09
CA ILE A 67 -13.70 21.03 -26.79
C ILE A 67 -12.53 20.05 -26.69
N ALA A 68 -12.12 19.55 -27.85
CA ALA A 68 -10.91 18.78 -28.09
C ALA A 68 -9.64 19.65 -27.94
N ASN A 69 -8.55 19.08 -27.41
CA ASN A 69 -7.21 19.45 -27.83
C ASN A 69 -6.24 18.28 -27.59
N GLN A 70 -5.71 17.77 -28.70
CA GLN A 70 -4.50 16.95 -28.77
C GLN A 70 -3.35 17.84 -29.26
N ASP A 71 -2.21 17.79 -28.57
CA ASP A 71 -0.86 17.94 -29.15
C ASP A 71 0.18 17.48 -28.10
N THR A 72 0.76 16.28 -28.14
CA THR A 72 1.95 15.75 -28.87
C THR A 72 3.31 15.94 -28.14
N GLY A 73 3.98 14.80 -27.87
CA GLY A 73 5.44 14.61 -27.65
C GLY A 73 5.92 14.78 -26.20
N ASN A 74 6.33 13.74 -25.45
CA ASN A 74 7.45 12.84 -25.74
C ASN A 74 7.26 11.42 -25.14
N THR A 75 7.89 10.46 -25.81
CA THR A 75 7.74 8.99 -25.75
C THR A 75 8.32 8.31 -24.50
N GLU A 76 7.71 7.17 -24.14
CA GLU A 76 8.11 6.04 -23.27
C GLU A 76 7.50 5.92 -21.86
N PRO A 77 7.18 4.69 -21.40
CA PRO A 77 6.36 3.66 -22.03
C PRO A 77 4.99 3.57 -21.33
N ASN A 78 4.00 3.11 -22.08
CA ASN A 78 2.65 2.80 -21.62
C ASN A 78 2.66 1.87 -20.40
N THR A 79 2.39 2.45 -19.24
CA THR A 79 1.62 1.79 -18.21
C THR A 79 0.42 2.69 -17.93
N ASN A 80 -0.71 2.32 -18.54
CA ASN A 80 -2.03 2.90 -18.28
C ASN A 80 -2.45 2.54 -16.83
N TYR A 81 -1.76 3.11 -15.86
CA TYR A 81 -2.36 3.35 -14.56
C TYR A 81 -3.25 4.55 -14.77
N THR A 82 -4.57 4.36 -14.64
CA THR A 82 -5.51 5.47 -14.48
C THR A 82 -4.93 6.34 -13.36
N LYS A 83 -4.29 7.48 -13.72
CA LYS A 83 -3.66 8.36 -12.73
C LYS A 83 -4.78 8.79 -11.80
N GLY A 84 -4.81 8.19 -10.61
CA GLY A 84 -5.79 8.57 -9.60
C GLY A 84 -5.60 10.05 -9.27
N ASN A 85 -6.68 10.73 -8.90
CA ASN A 85 -6.69 12.19 -8.68
C ASN A 85 -5.72 12.65 -7.58
N TYR A 86 -5.22 11.72 -6.76
CA TYR A 86 -4.30 12.01 -5.66
C TYR A 86 -3.01 11.19 -5.79
N LEU A 87 -1.89 11.84 -5.51
CA LEU A 87 -0.54 11.30 -5.48
C LEU A 87 0.01 11.37 -4.04
N ALA A 88 0.59 10.29 -3.55
CA ALA A 88 1.36 10.26 -2.31
C ALA A 88 2.78 9.75 -2.57
N SER A 89 3.66 9.99 -1.59
CA SER A 89 4.99 9.39 -1.57
C SER A 89 4.98 8.13 -0.70
N SER A 90 5.44 7.00 -1.22
CA SER A 90 5.64 5.76 -0.45
C SER A 90 6.60 5.91 0.74
N ARG A 91 7.43 6.96 0.76
CA ARG A 91 8.35 7.26 1.87
C ARG A 91 7.77 8.27 2.86
N GLY A 92 6.69 8.94 2.49
CA GLY A 92 6.05 9.98 3.28
C GLY A 92 4.71 9.53 3.83
N LYS A 93 4.10 10.41 4.63
CA LYS A 93 2.71 10.26 5.10
C LYS A 93 1.78 11.31 4.50
N LYS A 94 2.23 12.06 3.49
CA LYS A 94 1.43 13.13 2.87
C LYS A 94 0.96 12.71 1.48
N TYR A 95 -0.30 13.01 1.19
CA TYR A 95 -0.86 12.93 -0.16
C TYR A 95 -1.15 14.34 -0.68
N TYR A 96 -1.15 14.46 -2.00
CA TYR A 96 -1.23 15.69 -2.78
C TYR A 96 -2.18 15.46 -3.95
N PRO A 97 -2.90 16.47 -4.45
CA PRO A 97 -3.55 16.40 -5.75
C PRO A 97 -2.52 16.18 -6.87
N VAL A 98 -2.90 15.46 -7.94
CA VAL A 98 -2.00 15.24 -9.09
C VAL A 98 -1.57 16.52 -9.80
N ASP A 99 -2.40 17.56 -9.72
CA ASP A 99 -2.15 18.86 -10.32
C ASP A 99 -1.24 19.76 -9.46
N CYS A 100 -0.81 19.28 -8.28
CA CYS A 100 0.00 20.10 -7.40
C CYS A 100 1.49 20.11 -7.82
N PRO A 101 2.15 21.29 -7.92
CA PRO A 101 3.57 21.37 -8.25
C PRO A 101 4.46 20.69 -7.19
N ALA A 102 4.05 20.70 -5.92
CA ALA A 102 4.78 20.01 -4.85
C ALA A 102 4.87 18.49 -5.08
N ALA A 103 3.88 17.92 -5.75
CA ALA A 103 3.80 16.50 -6.06
C ALA A 103 4.86 16.06 -7.11
N ASN A 104 5.32 16.98 -7.97
CA ASN A 104 6.33 16.69 -8.98
C ASN A 104 7.73 16.38 -8.40
N ASN A 105 8.02 16.84 -7.18
CA ASN A 105 9.28 16.53 -6.49
C ASN A 105 9.37 15.06 -6.04
N ILE A 106 8.27 14.31 -6.09
CA ILE A 106 8.26 12.90 -5.73
C ILE A 106 8.86 12.09 -6.88
N LYS A 107 9.93 11.34 -6.61
CA LYS A 107 10.54 10.41 -7.58
C LYS A 107 9.50 9.39 -8.05
N ASN A 108 9.46 9.10 -9.35
CA ASN A 108 8.49 8.17 -9.96
C ASN A 108 8.42 6.82 -9.24
N GLU A 109 9.56 6.29 -8.80
CA GLU A 109 9.69 5.03 -8.04
C GLU A 109 8.94 5.02 -6.70
N ASN A 110 8.72 6.19 -6.10
CA ASN A 110 8.07 6.33 -4.80
C ASN A 110 6.68 6.94 -4.92
N ARG A 111 6.12 7.04 -6.14
CA ARG A 111 4.77 7.59 -6.36
C ARG A 111 3.72 6.53 -6.11
N VAL A 112 2.73 6.86 -5.28
CA VAL A 112 1.55 6.04 -5.01
C VAL A 112 0.33 6.83 -5.43
N TYR A 113 -0.46 6.30 -6.35
CA TYR A 113 -1.67 6.97 -6.84
C TYR A 113 -2.92 6.43 -6.15
N PHE A 114 -3.84 7.34 -5.83
CA PHE A 114 -5.12 7.07 -5.20
C PHE A 114 -6.23 7.70 -6.01
N LYS A 115 -7.35 6.99 -6.17
CA LYS A 115 -8.51 7.55 -6.90
C LYS A 115 -9.21 8.62 -6.06
N THR A 116 -9.25 8.46 -4.74
CA THR A 116 -9.95 9.36 -3.82
C THR A 116 -9.08 9.73 -2.62
N ALA A 117 -9.35 10.90 -2.03
CA ALA A 117 -8.73 11.36 -0.78
C ALA A 117 -8.98 10.38 0.38
N SER A 118 -10.19 9.83 0.46
CA SER A 118 -10.57 8.86 1.48
C SER A 118 -9.75 7.56 1.40
N GLU A 119 -9.40 7.10 0.19
CA GLU A 119 -8.52 5.94 0.03
C GLU A 119 -7.10 6.22 0.58
N ALA A 120 -6.58 7.42 0.35
CA ALA A 120 -5.29 7.84 0.89
C ALA A 120 -5.32 7.92 2.42
N GLU A 121 -6.39 8.48 2.99
CA GLU A 121 -6.59 8.60 4.44
C GLU A 121 -6.77 7.24 5.12
N ALA A 122 -7.50 6.33 4.49
CA ALA A 122 -7.64 4.95 4.96
C ALA A 122 -6.29 4.22 5.03
N LYS A 123 -5.35 4.57 4.15
CA LYS A 123 -3.96 4.08 4.20
C LYS A 123 -3.04 4.89 5.13
N GLY A 124 -3.59 5.85 5.88
CA GLY A 124 -2.87 6.63 6.88
C GLY A 124 -2.08 7.81 6.31
N TYR A 125 -2.41 8.26 5.09
CA TYR A 125 -1.86 9.49 4.52
C TYR A 125 -2.70 10.70 4.90
N THR A 126 -2.05 11.83 5.17
CA THR A 126 -2.68 13.11 5.51
C THR A 126 -2.60 14.07 4.32
N LEU A 127 -3.64 14.90 4.15
CA LEU A 127 -3.65 15.94 3.12
C LEU A 127 -2.50 16.91 3.35
N SER A 128 -1.75 17.21 2.29
CA SER A 128 -0.75 18.27 2.35
C SER A 128 -1.41 19.64 2.23
N GLY A 129 -1.21 20.51 3.22
CA GLY A 129 -1.64 21.92 3.16
C GLY A 129 -0.82 22.79 2.20
N SER A 130 0.17 22.23 1.49
CA SER A 130 0.99 22.96 0.52
C SER A 130 0.34 23.07 -0.87
N CYS A 131 -0.83 22.48 -1.04
CA CYS A 131 -1.59 22.48 -2.29
C CYS A 131 -3.01 22.91 -1.95
N SER A 132 -3.43 24.04 -2.51
CA SER A 132 -4.76 24.64 -2.39
C SER A 132 -5.52 24.46 -3.70
#